data_AF-X1D2V2-F1
#
_entry.id   AF-X1D2V2-F1
#
_cell.length_a   1.000
_cell.length_b   1.000
_cell.length_c   1.000
_cell.angle_alpha   90.00
_cell.angle_beta   90.00
_cell.angle_gamma   90.00
#
_symmetry.space_group_name_H-M   'P 1'
#
loop_
_entity.id
_entity.type
_entity.pdbx_description
1 polymer ?
#
loop_
_entity_poly.entity_id
_entity_poly.type
_entity_poly.pdbx_seq_one_letter_code
_entity_poly.pdbx_strand_id
1 'polypeptide(L)'
;MKQQYQTDLWEGKYGNKYVKNNSWSAEEYNLLFEKWLGITRIDMNKIFLDNLDKSIKILEVGCNTGNQLVLLHQMGFNNIYGIEIN
;
A
#
# COMPACT_ATOMS: atom_id res chain seq x y z
N MET A 1 15.34 -12.38 21.31
CA MET A 1 14.94 -13.14 20.11
C MET A 1 15.98 -12.88 19.02
N LYS A 2 16.38 -13.89 18.25
CA LYS A 2 17.29 -13.69 17.12
C LYS A 2 16.50 -12.98 16.01
N GLN A 3 16.91 -11.79 15.60
CA GLN A 3 16.31 -11.14 14.43
C GLN A 3 16.50 -12.06 13.21
N GLN A 4 15.42 -12.25 12.45
CA GLN A 4 15.45 -13.03 11.21
C GLN A 4 15.95 -12.13 10.08
N TYR A 5 16.59 -12.73 9.08
CA TYR A 5 17.17 -12.02 7.92
C TYR A 5 16.24 -10.98 7.29
N GLN A 6 14.93 -11.26 7.18
CA GLN A 6 13.96 -10.32 6.61
C GLN A 6 13.81 -9.06 7.46
N THR A 7 13.72 -9.21 8.79
CA THR A 7 13.64 -8.08 9.73
C THR A 7 14.89 -7.21 9.61
N ASP A 8 16.08 -7.81 9.64
CA ASP A 8 17.35 -7.08 9.50
C ASP A 8 17.45 -6.31 8.17
N LEU A 9 16.95 -6.89 7.08
CA LEU A 9 17.01 -6.31 5.75
C LEU A 9 16.06 -5.12 5.61
N TRP A 10 14.80 -5.28 6.00
CA TRP A 10 13.74 -4.29 5.82
C TRP A 10 13.82 -3.15 6.85
N GLU A 11 14.14 -3.43 8.12
CA GLU A 11 14.44 -2.38 9.11
C GLU A 11 15.78 -1.67 8.80
N GLY A 12 16.65 -2.33 8.04
CA GLY A 12 18.00 -1.88 7.73
C GLY A 12 18.08 -0.78 6.67
N LYS A 13 19.32 -0.52 6.23
CA LYS A 13 19.61 0.50 5.20
C LYS A 13 18.91 0.24 3.87
N TYR A 14 18.65 -1.04 3.57
CA TYR A 14 17.99 -1.42 2.33
C TYR A 14 16.52 -0.97 2.32
N GLY A 15 15.72 -1.32 3.33
CA GLY A 15 14.32 -0.91 3.40
C GLY A 15 14.16 0.61 3.46
N ASN A 16 15.01 1.29 4.23
CA ASN A 16 15.06 2.76 4.25
C ASN A 16 15.29 3.38 2.85
N LYS A 17 16.24 2.82 2.08
CA LYS A 17 16.49 3.25 0.70
C LYS A 17 15.31 2.93 -0.22
N TYR A 18 14.69 1.77 -0.02
CA TYR A 18 13.51 1.36 -0.78
C TYR A 18 12.34 2.33 -0.56
N VAL A 19 12.02 2.67 0.70
CA VAL A 19 10.97 3.65 1.04
C VAL A 19 11.28 4.99 0.39
N LYS A 20 12.52 5.50 0.53
CA LYS A 20 12.93 6.77 -0.07
C LYS A 20 12.76 6.80 -1.59
N ASN A 21 13.09 5.70 -2.27
CA ASN A 21 12.96 5.60 -3.73
C ASN A 21 11.50 5.39 -4.19
N ASN A 22 10.59 5.03 -3.29
CA ASN A 22 9.18 4.80 -3.57
C ASN A 22 8.27 5.76 -2.76
N SER A 23 8.78 6.92 -2.38
CA SER A 23 8.04 7.97 -1.66
C SER A 23 7.17 8.79 -2.61
N TRP A 24 6.23 8.11 -3.26
CA TRP A 24 5.21 8.73 -4.10
C TRP A 24 4.10 9.34 -3.24
N SER A 25 3.44 10.39 -3.73
CA SER A 25 2.11 10.74 -3.26
C SER A 25 1.10 9.65 -3.65
N ALA A 26 -0.06 9.62 -2.97
CA ALA A 26 -1.12 8.66 -3.30
C ALA A 26 -1.60 8.83 -4.75
N GLU A 27 -1.64 10.07 -5.27
CA GLU A 27 -2.03 10.34 -6.65
C GLU A 27 -0.99 9.86 -7.66
N GLU A 28 0.30 10.14 -7.42
CA GLU A 28 1.37 9.61 -8.26
C GLU A 28 1.37 8.07 -8.26
N TYR A 29 1.14 7.47 -7.10
CA TYR A 29 1.00 6.01 -6.98
C TYR A 29 -0.21 5.49 -7.76
N ASN A 30 -1.34 6.22 -7.73
CA ASN A 30 -2.53 5.86 -8.48
C ASN A 30 -2.28 5.83 -10.00
N LEU A 31 -1.62 6.86 -10.52
CA LEU A 31 -1.30 7.03 -11.95
C LEU A 31 -0.14 6.14 -12.43
N LEU A 32 0.76 5.72 -11.52
CA LEU A 32 1.84 4.81 -11.86
C LEU A 32 1.32 3.49 -12.47
N PHE A 33 0.18 3.02 -11.97
CA PHE A 33 -0.49 1.83 -12.49
C PHE A 33 -1.07 2.04 -13.89
N GLU A 34 -1.52 3.25 -14.22
CA GLU A 34 -1.99 3.56 -15.57
C GLU A 34 -0.85 3.44 -16.58
N LYS A 35 0.33 3.93 -16.23
CA LYS A 35 1.54 3.78 -17.06
C LYS A 35 1.95 2.32 -17.26
N TRP A 36 1.76 1.47 -16.25
CA TRP A 36 2.19 0.07 -16.29
C TRP A 36 1.17 -0.89 -16.89
N LEU A 37 -0.12 -0.66 -16.61
CA LEU A 37 -1.21 -1.60 -16.88
C LEU A 37 -2.35 -0.99 -17.70
N GLY A 38 -2.31 0.32 -17.98
CA GLY A 38 -3.36 1.03 -18.73
C GLY A 38 -4.60 1.41 -17.90
N ILE A 39 -4.60 1.16 -16.59
CA ILE A 39 -5.66 1.55 -15.65
C ILE A 39 -5.08 2.07 -14.35
N THR A 40 -5.76 3.00 -13.68
CA THR A 40 -5.29 3.52 -12.40
C THR A 40 -5.35 2.45 -11.29
N ARG A 41 -4.64 2.67 -10.19
CA ARG A 41 -4.71 1.77 -9.03
C ARG A 41 -6.13 1.70 -8.45
N ILE A 42 -6.85 2.82 -8.42
CA ILE A 42 -8.26 2.88 -8.02
C ILE A 42 -9.12 2.03 -8.94
N ASP A 43 -8.94 2.12 -10.26
CA ASP A 43 -9.73 1.32 -11.21
C ASP A 43 -9.47 -0.17 -11.03
N MET A 44 -8.21 -0.54 -10.79
CA MET A 44 -7.89 -1.92 -10.43
C MET A 44 -8.58 -2.34 -9.13
N ASN A 45 -8.51 -1.52 -8.08
CA ASN A 45 -9.18 -1.82 -6.82
C ASN A 45 -10.70 -1.98 -7.02
N LYS A 46 -11.33 -1.17 -7.87
CA LYS A 46 -12.77 -1.29 -8.18
C LYS A 46 -13.10 -2.65 -8.80
N ILE A 47 -12.27 -3.15 -9.72
CA ILE A 47 -12.47 -4.46 -10.34
C ILE A 47 -12.57 -5.58 -9.29
N PHE A 48 -11.77 -5.51 -8.22
CA PHE A 48 -11.68 -6.59 -7.22
C PHE A 48 -12.50 -6.35 -5.94
N LEU A 49 -12.72 -5.10 -5.56
CA LEU A 49 -13.19 -4.75 -4.21
C LEU A 49 -14.52 -3.99 -4.22
N ASP A 50 -15.06 -3.59 -5.37
CA ASP A 50 -16.21 -2.68 -5.38
C ASP A 50 -17.49 -3.33 -4.86
N ASN A 51 -17.62 -4.65 -5.02
CA ASN A 51 -18.73 -5.45 -4.50
C ASN A 51 -18.64 -5.72 -2.98
N LEU A 52 -17.56 -5.32 -2.31
CA LEU A 52 -17.41 -5.48 -0.88
C LEU A 52 -18.06 -4.33 -0.12
N ASP A 53 -18.64 -4.65 1.04
CA ASP A 53 -19.20 -3.65 1.95
C ASP A 53 -18.10 -2.68 2.43
N LYS A 54 -18.34 -1.37 2.35
CA LYS A 54 -17.33 -0.36 2.72
C LYS A 54 -17.01 -0.31 4.22
N SER A 55 -17.77 -1.02 5.04
CA SER A 55 -17.54 -1.19 6.49
C SER A 55 -16.65 -2.38 6.86
N ILE A 56 -16.23 -3.22 5.91
CA ILE A 56 -15.31 -4.33 6.22
C ILE A 56 -14.00 -3.82 6.82
N LYS A 57 -13.34 -4.68 7.60
CA LYS A 57 -12.01 -4.41 8.17
C LYS A 57 -10.93 -4.89 7.21
N ILE A 58 -10.01 -4.01 6.83
CA ILE A 58 -8.91 -4.30 5.91
C ILE A 58 -7.59 -4.14 6.65
N LEU A 59 -6.72 -5.15 6.58
CA LEU A 59 -5.34 -5.09 7.06
C LEU A 59 -4.38 -5.28 5.88
N GLU A 60 -3.54 -4.28 5.61
CA GLU A 60 -2.41 -4.40 4.68
C GLU A 60 -1.13 -4.70 5.48
N VAL A 61 -0.48 -5.82 5.15
CA VAL A 61 0.80 -6.23 5.74
C VAL A 61 1.92 -5.88 4.77
N GLY A 62 2.85 -5.03 5.21
CA GLY A 62 3.85 -4.42 4.34
C GLY A 62 3.27 -3.24 3.57
N CYS A 63 2.58 -2.33 4.27
CA CYS A 63 1.88 -1.21 3.63
C CYS A 63 2.79 -0.09 3.12
N ASN A 64 4.11 -0.18 3.37
CA ASN A 64 5.09 0.83 3.01
C ASN A 64 4.65 2.24 3.50
N THR A 65 4.65 3.25 2.62
CA THR A 65 4.17 4.60 2.93
C THR A 65 2.64 4.72 3.05
N GLY A 66 1.89 3.63 2.88
CA GLY A 66 0.44 3.59 3.09
C GLY A 66 -0.40 4.14 1.94
N ASN A 67 0.18 4.37 0.75
CA ASN A 67 -0.55 4.96 -0.39
C ASN A 67 -1.78 4.14 -0.79
N GLN A 68 -1.69 2.81 -0.79
CA GLN A 68 -2.85 1.96 -1.09
C GLN A 68 -3.97 2.13 -0.07
N LEU A 69 -3.65 2.31 1.22
CA LEU A 69 -4.63 2.58 2.27
C LEU A 69 -5.35 3.92 2.03
N VAL A 70 -4.62 4.94 1.59
CA VAL A 70 -5.20 6.24 1.21
C VAL A 70 -6.18 6.07 0.05
N LEU A 71 -5.79 5.34 -1.00
CA LEU A 71 -6.67 5.09 -2.14
C LEU A 71 -7.92 4.27 -1.76
N LEU A 72 -7.77 3.27 -0.89
CA LEU A 72 -8.91 2.52 -0.34
C LEU A 72 -9.83 3.41 0.49
N HIS A 73 -9.28 4.35 1.26
CA HIS A 73 -10.06 5.32 2.01
C HIS A 73 -10.85 6.25 1.09
N GLN A 74 -10.23 6.75 0.01
CA GLN A 74 -10.90 7.53 -1.03
C GLN A 74 -12.03 6.74 -1.73
N MET A 75 -11.90 5.42 -1.82
CA MET A 75 -12.96 4.53 -2.32
C MET A 75 -14.08 4.26 -1.31
N GLY A 76 -14.00 4.84 -0.10
CA GLY A 76 -15.04 4.79 0.92
C GLY A 76 -14.84 3.75 2.01
N PHE A 77 -13.76 2.96 1.99
CA PHE A 77 -13.45 2.04 3.09
C PHE A 77 -12.97 2.84 4.32
N ASN A 78 -13.54 2.57 5.50
CA ASN A 78 -13.25 3.36 6.71
C ASN A 78 -12.50 2.60 7.80
N ASN A 79 -12.54 1.25 7.78
CA ASN A 79 -11.88 0.41 8.77
C ASN A 79 -10.61 -0.20 8.19
N ILE A 80 -9.65 0.66 7.84
CA ILE A 80 -8.42 0.29 7.15
C ILE A 80 -7.22 0.40 8.12
N TYR A 81 -6.38 -0.63 8.13
CA TYR A 81 -5.20 -0.72 8.99
C TYR A 81 -3.98 -1.11 8.15
N GLY A 82 -2.84 -0.49 8.44
CA GLY A 82 -1.56 -0.84 7.85
C GLY A 82 -0.58 -1.27 8.91
N ILE A 83 0.22 -2.30 8.61
CA ILE A 83 1.43 -2.59 9.37
C ILE A 83 2.62 -2.60 8.44
N GLU A 84 3.69 -1.95 8.87
CA GLU A 84 4.97 -1.87 8.19
C GLU A 84 6.08 -2.06 9.22
N ILE A 85 7.16 -2.72 8.84
CA ILE A 85 8.22 -3.12 9.78
C ILE A 85 9.25 -2.01 10.01
N ASN A 86 9.36 -1.06 9.08
CA ASN A 86 10.32 0.05 9.07
C ASN A 86 9.66 1.40 9.38
#